data_AF-A0A8J1UL75-F1
#
_entry.id   AF-A0A8J1UL75-F1
#
_cell.length_a   1.000
_cell.length_b   1.000
_cell.length_c   1.000
_cell.angle_alpha   90.00
_cell.angle_beta   90.00
_cell.angle_gamma   90.00
#
_symmetry.space_group_name_H-M   'P 1'
#
loop_
_entity.id
_entity.type
_entity.pdbx_description
1 polymer ?
#
loop_
_entity_poly.entity_id
_entity_poly.type
_entity_poly.pdbx_seq_one_letter_code
_entity_poly.pdbx_strand_id
1 'polypeptide(L)'
;GSPDLLAAKKVAESIGSEHHEIIFTPEEGIAALDDIIFHLESCDISSVRASVGMYLVSKYISKETDSVVVFTGEGADEVAQGYLYFHKSPSPEAADEESHRLCLS
;
A
#
# COMPACT_ATOMS: atom_id res chain seq x y z
N GLY A 1 -18.13 -2.12 4.29
CA GLY A 1 -16.96 -2.88 3.82
C GLY A 1 -16.30 -2.10 2.72
N SER A 2 -14.96 -2.09 2.68
CA SER A 2 -14.21 -1.41 1.63
C SER A 2 -14.42 -2.10 0.27
N PRO A 3 -14.50 -1.36 -0.87
CA PRO A 3 -14.40 -1.96 -2.20
C PRO A 3 -13.11 -2.80 -2.37
N ASP A 4 -12.03 -2.45 -1.68
CA ASP A 4 -10.75 -3.18 -1.73
C ASP A 4 -10.89 -4.60 -1.15
N LEU A 5 -11.64 -4.77 -0.06
CA LEU A 5 -11.89 -6.10 0.54
C LEU A 5 -12.65 -7.01 -0.42
N LEU A 6 -13.62 -6.45 -1.16
CA LEU A 6 -14.37 -7.21 -2.17
C LEU A 6 -13.47 -7.62 -3.35
N ALA A 7 -12.56 -6.75 -3.77
CA ALA A 7 -11.61 -7.06 -4.84
C ALA A 7 -10.57 -8.11 -4.39
N ALA A 8 -9.99 -7.94 -3.20
CA ALA A 8 -9.03 -8.87 -2.62
C ALA A 8 -9.63 -10.27 -2.46
N LYS A 9 -10.86 -10.38 -1.95
CA LYS A 9 -11.58 -11.65 -1.83
C LYS A 9 -11.79 -12.35 -3.16
N LYS A 10 -12.20 -11.61 -4.20
CA LYS A 10 -12.38 -12.18 -5.56
C LYS A 10 -11.07 -12.75 -6.12
N VAL A 11 -9.95 -12.07 -5.90
CA VAL A 11 -8.63 -12.55 -6.34
C VAL A 11 -8.20 -13.77 -5.52
N ALA A 12 -8.41 -13.74 -4.20
CA ALA A 12 -8.08 -14.87 -3.34
C ALA A 12 -8.86 -16.14 -3.72
N GLU A 13 -10.16 -16.01 -4.00
CA GLU A 13 -11.00 -17.11 -4.49
C GLU A 13 -10.55 -17.65 -5.85
N SER A 14 -10.06 -16.77 -6.74
CA SER A 14 -9.63 -17.18 -8.08
C SER A 14 -8.28 -17.91 -8.07
N ILE A 15 -7.36 -17.55 -7.18
CA ILE A 15 -6.04 -18.20 -7.05
C ILE A 15 -6.01 -19.30 -5.99
N GLY A 16 -7.06 -19.42 -5.16
CA GLY A 16 -7.16 -20.42 -4.09
C GLY A 16 -6.22 -20.17 -2.91
N SER A 17 -5.89 -18.91 -2.61
CA SER A 17 -5.04 -18.56 -1.47
C SER A 17 -5.78 -18.66 -0.13
N GLU A 18 -5.08 -18.99 0.94
CA GLU A 18 -5.58 -18.76 2.30
C GLU A 18 -5.70 -17.24 2.55
N HIS A 19 -6.93 -16.76 2.71
CA HIS A 19 -7.24 -15.33 2.75
C HIS A 19 -7.64 -14.87 4.15
N HIS A 20 -6.98 -13.82 4.63
CA HIS A 20 -7.26 -13.19 5.92
C HIS A 20 -7.75 -11.76 5.67
N GLU A 21 -9.01 -11.47 6.03
CA GLU A 21 -9.56 -10.11 6.01
C GLU A 21 -9.29 -9.44 7.36
N ILE A 22 -8.54 -8.34 7.33
CA ILE A 22 -8.18 -7.57 8.53
C ILE A 22 -9.00 -6.28 8.51
N ILE A 23 -9.87 -6.12 9.50
CA ILE A 23 -10.73 -4.95 9.66
C ILE A 23 -10.26 -4.20 10.89
N PHE A 24 -9.91 -2.93 10.73
CA PHE A 24 -9.55 -2.04 11.82
C PHE A 24 -10.54 -0.88 11.94
N THR A 25 -10.68 -0.34 13.15
CA THR A 25 -11.52 0.84 13.40
C THR A 25 -10.72 2.14 13.22
N PRO A 26 -11.41 3.28 12.99
CA PRO A 26 -10.73 4.58 12.97
C PRO A 26 -9.92 4.85 14.25
N GLU A 27 -10.41 4.42 15.40
CA GLU A 27 -9.74 4.59 16.70
C GLU A 27 -8.43 3.80 16.77
N GLU A 28 -8.41 2.56 16.26
CA GLU A 28 -7.18 1.76 16.15
C GLU A 28 -6.16 2.41 15.22
N GLY A 29 -6.63 3.00 14.11
CA GLY A 29 -5.79 3.76 13.20
C GLY A 29 -5.18 5.01 13.84
N ILE A 30 -5.98 5.77 14.59
CA ILE A 30 -5.52 6.96 15.33
C ILE A 30 -4.52 6.58 16.42
N ALA A 31 -4.79 5.51 17.16
CA ALA A 31 -3.91 5.04 18.23
C ALA A 31 -2.55 4.55 17.73
N ALA A 32 -2.45 4.17 16.45
CA ALA A 32 -1.19 3.74 15.83
C ALA A 32 -0.33 4.88 15.28
N LEU A 33 -0.82 6.13 15.24
CA LEU A 33 -0.12 7.23 14.56
C LEU A 33 1.25 7.54 15.12
N ASP A 34 1.40 7.54 16.45
CA ASP A 34 2.69 7.83 17.09
C ASP A 34 3.74 6.75 16.74
N ASP A 35 3.34 5.48 16.77
CA ASP A 35 4.20 4.37 16.34
C ASP A 35 4.57 4.51 14.86
N ILE A 36 3.61 4.83 14.00
CA ILE A 36 3.82 4.94 12.55
C ILE A 36 4.81 6.07 12.25
N ILE A 37 4.62 7.25 12.83
CA ILE A 37 5.52 8.39 12.65
C ILE A 37 6.92 8.04 13.14
N PHE A 38 7.02 7.33 14.27
CA PHE A 38 8.30 6.85 14.78
C PHE A 38 9.00 5.88 13.80
N HIS A 39 8.29 4.90 13.24
CA HIS A 39 8.89 3.92 12.32
C HIS A 39 9.17 4.49 10.92
N LEU A 40 8.39 5.46 10.46
CA LEU A 40 8.59 6.13 9.17
C LEU A 40 9.67 7.20 9.23
N GLU A 41 10.01 7.71 10.42
CA GLU A 41 10.89 8.85 10.63
C GLU A 41 10.47 10.10 9.81
N SER A 42 9.17 10.21 9.49
CA SER A 42 8.61 11.24 8.61
C SER A 42 7.18 11.61 9.02
N CYS A 43 6.84 12.88 8.80
CA CYS A 43 5.50 13.43 9.01
C CYS A 43 4.79 13.78 7.69
N ASP A 44 5.26 13.25 6.55
CA ASP A 44 4.56 13.44 5.28
C ASP A 44 3.14 12.85 5.37
N ILE A 45 2.15 13.69 5.02
CA ILE A 45 0.74 13.37 5.22
C ILE A 45 0.33 12.17 4.36
N SER A 46 0.86 12.05 3.14
CA SER A 46 0.50 10.97 2.23
C SER A 46 1.07 9.65 2.73
N SER A 47 2.37 9.64 3.07
CA SER A 47 3.06 8.46 3.59
C SER A 47 2.47 7.97 4.92
N VAL A 48 2.19 8.88 5.86
CA VAL A 48 1.58 8.50 7.14
C VAL A 48 0.20 7.87 6.92
N ARG A 49 -0.64 8.46 6.07
CA ARG A 49 -2.00 7.93 5.81
C ARG A 49 -1.97 6.56 5.14
N ALA A 50 -1.10 6.35 4.14
CA ALA A 50 -0.94 5.06 3.47
C ALA A 50 -0.42 3.98 4.44
N SER A 51 0.48 4.37 5.35
CA SER A 51 1.16 3.45 6.25
C SER A 51 0.28 2.90 7.38
N VAL A 52 -0.85 3.55 7.73
CA VAL A 52 -1.75 3.05 8.79
C VAL A 52 -2.21 1.63 8.50
N GLY A 53 -2.71 1.38 7.29
CA GLY A 53 -3.16 0.05 6.89
C GLY A 53 -2.02 -0.95 6.87
N MET A 54 -0.87 -0.58 6.27
CA MET A 54 0.31 -1.45 6.18
C MET A 54 0.85 -1.83 7.56
N TYR A 55 0.93 -0.88 8.49
CA TYR A 55 1.40 -1.12 9.85
C TYR A 55 0.49 -2.09 10.60
N LEU A 56 -0.83 -1.88 10.55
CA LEU A 56 -1.80 -2.74 11.22
C LEU A 56 -1.84 -4.15 10.62
N VAL A 57 -1.74 -4.28 9.29
CA VAL A 57 -1.62 -5.57 8.61
C VAL A 57 -0.34 -6.29 9.01
N SER A 58 0.80 -5.59 9.03
CA SER A 58 2.10 -6.17 9.43
C SER A 58 2.08 -6.62 10.89
N LYS A 59 1.44 -5.85 11.78
CA LYS A 59 1.25 -6.20 13.19
C LYS A 59 0.36 -7.43 13.37
N TYR A 60 -0.65 -7.62 12.52
CA TYR A 60 -1.47 -8.83 12.52
C TYR A 60 -0.66 -10.03 12.03
N ILE A 61 0.00 -9.92 10.86
CA ILE A 61 0.80 -11.01 10.26
C ILE A 61 1.84 -11.53 11.25
N SER A 62 2.57 -10.63 11.90
CA SER A 62 3.61 -10.99 12.88
C SER A 62 3.11 -11.64 14.16
N LYS A 63 1.82 -11.47 14.51
CA LYS A 63 1.22 -12.02 15.73
C LYS A 63 0.45 -13.31 15.49
N GLU A 64 -0.26 -13.36 14.37
CA GLU A 64 -1.29 -14.36 14.10
C GLU A 64 -0.86 -15.39 13.05
N THR A 65 0.31 -15.22 12.42
CA THR A 65 0.80 -16.12 11.37
C THR A 65 2.29 -16.41 11.52
N ASP A 66 2.75 -17.49 10.86
CA ASP A 66 4.18 -17.81 10.74
C ASP A 66 4.82 -17.21 9.47
N SER A 67 4.11 -16.33 8.75
CA SER A 67 4.59 -15.72 7.51
C SER A 67 5.65 -14.65 7.78
N VAL A 68 6.89 -14.93 7.39
CA VAL A 68 8.02 -14.00 7.61
C VAL A 68 8.31 -13.14 6.38
N VAL A 69 8.03 -13.65 5.18
CA VAL A 69 8.28 -12.95 3.90
C VAL A 69 6.94 -12.60 3.27
N VAL A 70 6.69 -11.31 3.08
CA VAL A 70 5.46 -10.77 2.50
C VAL A 70 5.82 -10.03 1.21
N PHE A 71 5.13 -10.36 0.12
CA PHE A 71 5.29 -9.69 -1.17
C PHE A 71 4.28 -8.55 -1.31
N THR A 72 4.71 -7.43 -1.88
CA THR A 72 3.86 -6.27 -2.16
C THR A 72 3.89 -5.93 -3.65
N GLY A 73 2.92 -5.13 -4.10
CA GLY A 73 2.85 -4.61 -5.47
C GLY A 73 3.45 -3.21 -5.63
N GLU A 74 4.18 -2.71 -4.63
CA GLU A 74 4.80 -1.38 -4.65
C GLU A 74 5.77 -1.25 -5.84
N GLY A 75 5.84 -0.06 -6.45
CA GLY A 75 6.67 0.22 -7.62
C GLY A 75 5.98 -0.05 -8.97
N ALA A 76 4.83 -0.74 -8.99
CA ALA A 76 4.16 -1.08 -10.24
C ALA A 76 3.62 0.17 -10.98
N ASP A 77 3.07 1.13 -10.26
CA ASP A 77 2.51 2.35 -10.86
C ASP A 77 3.60 3.29 -11.38
N GLU A 78 4.76 3.32 -10.72
CA GLU A 78 5.93 4.10 -11.12
C GLU A 78 6.55 3.55 -12.40
N VAL A 79 6.74 2.23 -12.46
CA VAL A 79 7.32 1.55 -13.64
C VAL A 79 6.36 1.52 -14.82
N ALA A 80 5.07 1.27 -14.57
CA ALA A 80 4.07 1.13 -15.63
C ALA A 80 3.35 2.45 -15.98
N GLN A 81 3.73 3.57 -15.36
CA GLN A 81 3.08 4.87 -15.52
C GLN A 81 1.57 4.82 -15.19
N GLY A 82 1.22 4.09 -14.12
CA GLY A 82 -0.15 3.72 -13.74
C GLY A 82 -0.95 4.81 -13.02
N TYR A 83 -0.29 5.82 -12.44
CA TYR A 83 -0.99 6.93 -11.81
C TYR A 83 -1.83 7.73 -12.80
N LEU A 84 -3.05 8.13 -12.39
CA LEU A 84 -4.02 8.82 -13.27
C LEU A 84 -3.48 10.11 -13.92
N TYR A 85 -2.47 10.77 -13.34
CA TYR A 85 -1.92 12.00 -13.91
C TYR A 85 -1.02 11.74 -15.12
N PHE A 86 -0.50 10.52 -15.33
CA PHE A 86 0.26 10.18 -16.55
C PHE A 86 -0.58 10.34 -17.82
N HIS A 87 -1.91 10.21 -17.75
CA HIS A 87 -2.82 10.53 -18.86
C HIS A 87 -2.74 12.00 -19.33
N LYS A 88 -2.18 12.88 -18.50
CA LYS A 88 -2.01 14.30 -18.80
C LYS A 88 -0.55 14.65 -19.15
N SER A 89 0.31 13.65 -19.32
CA SER A 89 1.70 13.89 -19.68
C SER A 89 1.79 14.63 -21.03
N PRO A 90 2.63 15.67 -21.15
CA PRO A 90 2.73 16.47 -22.37
C PRO A 90 3.38 15.71 -23.53
N SER A 91 4.21 14.70 -23.25
CA SER A 91 4.81 13.82 -24.25
C SER A 91 5.23 12.47 -23.63
N PRO A 92 5.49 11.44 -24.44
CA PRO A 92 6.04 10.17 -23.96
C PRO A 92 7.38 10.34 -23.22
N GLU A 93 8.25 11.24 -23.67
CA GLU A 93 9.55 11.51 -23.06
C GLU A 93 9.39 12.13 -21.67
N ALA A 94 8.45 13.07 -21.51
CA ALA A 94 8.16 13.66 -20.20
C ALA A 94 7.53 12.63 -19.23
N ALA A 95 6.77 11.65 -19.75
CA ALA A 95 6.24 10.55 -18.95
C ALA A 95 7.36 9.60 -18.49
N ASP A 96 8.31 9.31 -19.38
CA ASP A 96 9.48 8.48 -19.09
C ASP A 96 10.38 9.13 -18.04
N GLU A 97 10.70 10.42 -18.19
CA GLU A 97 11.48 11.19 -17.20
C GLU A 97 10.82 11.18 -15.82
N GLU A 98 9.50 11.32 -15.76
CA GLU A 98 8.75 11.29 -14.49
C GLU A 98 8.73 9.88 -13.88
N SER A 99 8.55 8.83 -14.68
CA SER A 99 8.65 7.43 -14.23
C SER A 99 10.04 7.15 -13.64
N HIS A 100 11.11 7.58 -14.31
CA HIS A 100 12.47 7.48 -13.81
C HIS A 100 12.68 8.25 -12.50
N ARG A 101 12.09 9.44 -12.36
CA ARG A 101 12.18 10.24 -11.14
C ARG A 101 11.53 9.53 -9.95
N LEU A 102 10.35 8.92 -10.14
CA LEU A 102 9.61 8.22 -9.09
C LEU A 102 10.27 6.90 -8.68
N CYS A 103 10.81 6.15 -9.65
CA CYS A 103 11.52 4.90 -9.36
C CYS A 103 12.83 5.12 -8.56
N LEU A 104 13.36 6.33 -8.55
CA LEU A 104 14.65 6.69 -7.95
C LEU A 104 14.52 7.61 -6.73
N SER A 105 13.30 7.97 -6.31
CA SER A 105 13.03 8.80 -5.14
C SER A 105 12.90 7.99 -3.87
#